data_AF-A0A9P5Q2J1-F1
#
_entry.id   AF-A0A9P5Q2J1-F1
#
_cell.length_a   1.000
_cell.length_b   1.000
_cell.length_c   1.000
_cell.angle_alpha   90.00
_cell.angle_beta   90.00
_cell.angle_gamma   90.00
#
_symmetry.space_group_name_H-M   'P 1'
#
loop_
_entity.id
_entity.type
_entity.pdbx_description
1 polymer ?
#
loop_
_entity_poly.entity_id
_entity_poly.type
_entity_poly.pdbx_seq_one_letter_code
_entity_poly.pdbx_strand_id
1 'polypeptide(L)'
;MSSIVQRAAWRAARRPFTRYASTYRKSSSEHMEEIGRDSSFNPMIDINTDPEPLEHYEYAPPVSRQYLTPYGWNDMAMRRNFEDPLPEHDELHSMWGPDIPPPGVSSRMALTHFLLAVGAFTGIFFSIKSFLTPEPHFIRRTYPHDGLVTELGGLTENKARIEEESED
;
A
#
# COMPACT_ATOMS: atom_id res chain seq x y z
N MET A 1 2.66 -30.43 34.42
CA MET A 1 2.90 -30.44 32.95
C MET A 1 3.22 -29.03 32.44
N SER A 2 4.35 -28.42 32.87
CA SER A 2 4.64 -27.00 32.61
C SER A 2 6.13 -26.70 32.37
N SER A 3 6.83 -27.47 31.53
CA SER A 3 8.27 -27.24 31.32
C SER A 3 8.76 -27.26 29.88
N ILE A 4 7.91 -27.60 28.90
CA ILE A 4 8.32 -27.67 27.49
C ILE A 4 8.07 -26.33 26.78
N VAL A 5 6.94 -25.67 27.06
CA VAL A 5 6.56 -24.41 26.40
C VAL A 5 7.50 -23.25 26.78
N GLN A 6 8.01 -23.22 28.00
CA GLN A 6 8.89 -22.14 28.46
C GLN A 6 10.31 -22.19 27.85
N ARG A 7 10.78 -23.33 27.35
CA ARG A 7 12.14 -23.45 26.77
C ARG A 7 12.23 -23.00 25.31
N ALA A 8 11.12 -23.02 24.57
CA ALA A 8 11.10 -22.56 23.18
C ALA A 8 11.22 -21.03 23.06
N ALA A 9 10.55 -20.29 23.95
CA ALA A 9 10.51 -18.83 23.92
C ALA A 9 11.90 -18.18 24.12
N TRP A 10 12.78 -18.80 24.91
CA TRP A 10 14.11 -18.23 25.23
C TRP A 10 15.16 -18.40 24.12
N ARG A 11 14.95 -19.30 23.16
CA ARG A 11 15.89 -19.49 22.03
C ARG A 11 15.64 -18.52 20.87
N ALA A 12 14.46 -17.91 20.78
CA ALA A 12 14.15 -16.92 19.74
C ALA A 12 14.76 -15.53 20.04
N ALA A 13 15.02 -15.22 21.32
CA ALA A 13 15.46 -13.89 21.75
C ALA A 13 16.98 -13.62 21.64
N ARG A 14 17.79 -14.59 21.19
CA ARG A 14 19.26 -14.46 21.06
C ARG A 14 19.77 -14.74 19.66
N ARG A 15 19.08 -14.24 18.63
CA ARG A 15 19.73 -14.11 17.32
C ARG A 15 20.56 -12.83 17.37
N PRO A 16 21.90 -12.89 17.22
CA PRO A 16 22.68 -11.68 17.03
C PRO A 16 22.15 -10.98 15.78
N PHE A 17 22.00 -9.65 15.86
CA PHE A 17 21.76 -8.83 14.68
C PHE A 17 22.90 -9.09 13.71
N THR A 18 22.63 -9.83 12.64
CA THR A 18 23.54 -9.94 11.51
C THR A 18 23.72 -8.52 10.99
N ARG A 19 24.89 -7.92 11.24
CA ARG A 19 25.31 -6.75 10.49
C ARG A 19 25.36 -7.19 9.03
N TYR A 20 24.36 -6.80 8.26
CA TYR A 20 24.51 -6.76 6.81
C TYR A 20 25.46 -5.59 6.54
N ALA A 21 26.76 -5.83 6.69
CA ALA A 21 27.72 -5.05 5.95
C ALA A 21 27.40 -5.30 4.47
N SER A 22 27.24 -4.25 3.68
CA SER A 22 27.20 -4.38 2.24
C SER A 22 28.50 -5.09 1.84
N THR A 23 28.41 -6.36 1.48
CA THR A 23 29.52 -7.04 0.82
C THR A 23 29.51 -6.56 -0.63
N TYR A 24 29.85 -5.28 -0.84
CA TYR A 24 30.29 -4.83 -2.15
C TYR A 24 31.68 -5.44 -2.34
N ARG A 25 31.70 -6.67 -2.87
CA ARG A 25 32.91 -7.27 -3.40
C ARG A 25 33.12 -6.60 -4.75
N LYS A 26 34.11 -5.71 -4.84
CA LYS A 26 34.57 -5.12 -6.10
C LYS A 26 34.91 -6.24 -7.07
N SER A 27 33.95 -6.57 -7.93
CA SER A 27 34.08 -7.57 -8.99
C SER A 27 34.88 -6.94 -10.12
N SER A 28 36.20 -6.85 -9.91
CA SER A 28 37.14 -6.59 -10.99
C SER A 28 37.01 -7.74 -11.97
N SER A 29 36.57 -7.44 -13.20
CA SER A 29 36.77 -8.07 -14.52
C SER A 29 37.04 -9.59 -14.66
N GLU A 30 37.73 -10.25 -13.75
CA GLU A 30 38.15 -11.66 -13.81
C GLU A 30 37.01 -12.63 -13.46
N HIS A 31 35.99 -12.22 -12.72
CA HIS A 31 34.89 -13.11 -12.30
C HIS A 31 33.77 -13.27 -13.34
N MET A 32 33.76 -12.49 -14.43
CA MET A 32 32.75 -12.60 -15.49
C MET A 32 32.96 -13.80 -16.42
N GLU A 33 34.18 -14.34 -16.52
CA GLU A 33 34.48 -15.43 -17.45
C GLU A 33 34.08 -16.83 -16.90
N GLU A 34 33.96 -16.97 -15.57
CA GLU A 34 33.70 -18.26 -14.92
C GLU A 34 32.21 -18.54 -14.64
N ILE A 35 31.37 -17.50 -14.56
CA ILE A 35 29.93 -17.60 -14.21
C ILE A 35 29.06 -17.93 -15.45
N GLY A 36 29.67 -18.29 -16.60
CA GLY A 36 28.96 -18.62 -17.84
C GLY A 36 28.46 -20.07 -17.97
N ARG A 37 28.73 -20.96 -17.01
CA ARG A 37 28.45 -22.42 -17.15
C ARG A 37 27.26 -22.94 -16.33
N ASP A 38 26.68 -22.12 -15.46
CA ASP A 38 25.74 -22.60 -14.44
C ASP A 38 24.37 -21.95 -14.69
N SER A 39 23.59 -22.52 -15.61
CA SER A 39 22.30 -22.02 -16.10
C SER A 39 21.13 -22.16 -15.09
N SER A 40 21.33 -21.75 -13.84
CA SER A 40 20.27 -21.67 -12.81
C SER A 40 20.38 -20.43 -11.91
N PHE A 41 21.40 -19.58 -12.11
CA PHE A 41 21.37 -18.22 -11.61
C PHE A 41 20.49 -17.41 -12.55
N ASN A 42 19.26 -17.09 -12.13
CA ASN A 42 18.42 -16.15 -12.86
C ASN A 42 19.26 -14.88 -13.07
N PRO A 43 19.63 -14.51 -14.31
CA PRO A 43 20.43 -13.31 -14.52
C PRO A 43 19.65 -12.19 -13.87
N MET A 44 20.33 -11.43 -13.00
CA MET A 44 19.77 -10.25 -12.36
C MET A 44 18.91 -9.54 -13.39
N ILE A 45 17.61 -9.41 -13.09
CA ILE A 45 16.68 -8.66 -13.90
C ILE A 45 17.38 -7.34 -14.18
N ASP A 46 17.69 -7.10 -15.44
CA ASP A 46 18.20 -5.83 -15.91
C ASP A 46 17.07 -4.83 -15.68
N ILE A 47 17.17 -4.04 -14.61
CA ILE A 47 16.20 -2.98 -14.27
C ILE A 47 16.68 -1.65 -14.85
N ASN A 48 17.64 -1.65 -15.78
CA ASN A 48 17.90 -0.47 -16.58
C ASN A 48 16.72 -0.30 -17.56
N THR A 49 15.72 0.46 -17.11
CA THR A 49 14.52 0.81 -17.90
C THR A 49 14.76 2.13 -18.66
N ASP A 50 15.94 2.75 -18.49
CA ASP A 50 16.29 3.97 -19.21
C ASP A 50 16.52 3.63 -20.69
N PRO A 51 15.87 4.33 -21.64
CA PRO A 51 16.23 4.20 -23.05
C PRO A 51 17.72 4.47 -23.34
N GLU A 52 18.43 5.20 -22.46
CA GLU A 52 19.87 5.47 -22.57
C GLU A 52 20.64 4.87 -21.38
N PRO A 53 21.12 3.61 -21.48
CA PRO A 53 21.85 2.98 -20.39
C PRO A 53 23.17 3.72 -20.13
N LEU A 54 23.41 4.12 -18.89
CA LEU A 54 24.64 4.77 -18.48
C LEU A 54 25.80 3.76 -18.51
N GLU A 55 26.56 3.74 -19.61
CA GLU A 55 27.62 2.74 -19.88
C GLU A 55 28.67 2.58 -18.75
N HIS A 56 28.90 3.62 -17.95
CA HIS A 56 29.96 3.67 -16.94
C HIS A 56 29.45 3.87 -15.51
N TYR A 57 28.14 3.69 -15.27
CA TYR A 57 27.57 3.82 -13.94
C TYR A 57 27.66 2.51 -13.15
N GLU A 58 28.09 2.58 -11.89
CA GLU A 58 28.20 1.40 -11.06
C GLU A 58 26.81 0.88 -10.66
N TYR A 59 26.47 -0.33 -11.10
CA TYR A 59 25.18 -0.92 -10.81
C TYR A 59 25.06 -1.32 -9.33
N ALA A 60 24.13 -0.69 -8.62
CA ALA A 60 23.70 -1.11 -7.28
C ALA A 60 22.39 -1.91 -7.36
N PRO A 61 22.18 -2.90 -6.45
CA PRO A 61 20.94 -3.64 -6.42
C PRO A 61 19.72 -2.72 -6.22
N PRO A 62 18.66 -2.85 -7.04
CA PRO A 62 17.44 -2.03 -6.96
C PRO A 62 16.54 -2.52 -5.83
N VAL A 63 17.03 -2.39 -4.60
CA VAL A 63 16.33 -2.81 -3.37
C VAL A 63 16.01 -1.58 -2.54
N SER A 64 14.75 -1.45 -2.11
CA SER A 64 14.35 -0.37 -1.21
C SER A 64 15.17 -0.39 0.08
N ARG A 65 15.73 0.77 0.45
CA ARG A 65 16.52 0.95 1.67
C ARG A 65 15.69 0.70 2.93
N GLN A 66 14.36 0.71 2.82
CA GLN A 66 13.46 0.41 3.93
C GLN A 66 13.55 -1.04 4.41
N TYR A 67 14.01 -1.98 3.57
CA TYR A 67 14.29 -3.37 3.98
C TYR A 67 15.57 -3.51 4.85
N LEU A 68 16.43 -2.50 4.83
CA LEU A 68 17.69 -2.52 5.58
C LEU A 68 17.46 -2.35 7.09
N THR A 69 18.45 -2.72 7.89
CA THR A 69 18.39 -2.50 9.34
C THR A 69 18.37 -1.01 9.67
N PRO A 70 17.66 -0.59 10.72
CA PRO A 70 17.54 0.83 11.06
C PRO A 70 18.82 1.45 11.64
N TYR A 71 19.85 0.66 11.97
CA TYR A 71 21.08 1.14 12.62
C TYR A 71 22.34 0.70 11.88
N GLY A 72 23.44 1.44 12.11
CA GLY A 72 24.78 1.07 11.64
C GLY A 72 25.24 1.78 10.36
N TRP A 73 24.67 2.94 10.04
CA TRP A 73 24.95 3.68 8.81
C TRP A 73 25.64 5.01 9.12
N ASN A 74 26.49 5.49 8.20
CA ASN A 74 27.05 6.84 8.30
C ASN A 74 25.95 7.91 8.18
N ASP A 75 25.09 7.76 7.17
CA ASP A 75 23.83 8.51 7.05
C ASP A 75 22.69 7.63 7.58
N MET A 76 22.28 7.92 8.80
CA MET A 76 21.20 7.21 9.49
C MET A 76 19.82 7.46 8.88
N ALA A 77 19.59 8.64 8.29
CA ALA A 77 18.29 9.00 7.73
C ALA A 77 18.05 8.25 6.41
N MET A 78 19.07 8.14 5.57
CA MET A 78 19.01 7.41 4.30
C MET A 78 19.42 5.95 4.42
N ARG A 79 19.91 5.51 5.59
CA ARG A 79 20.50 4.17 5.80
C ARG A 79 21.61 3.88 4.79
N ARG A 80 22.57 4.79 4.66
CA ARG A 80 23.63 4.77 3.62
C ARG A 80 25.02 5.02 4.21
N ASN A 81 26.04 4.36 3.65
CA ASN A 81 27.42 4.65 3.97
C ASN A 81 28.06 5.55 2.91
N PHE A 82 29.17 6.19 3.26
CA PHE A 82 29.95 6.91 2.25
C PHE A 82 30.50 5.92 1.23
N GLU A 83 30.62 6.35 -0.03
CA GLU A 83 31.17 5.56 -1.14
C GLU A 83 30.33 4.33 -1.56
N ASP A 84 29.16 4.10 -0.95
CA ASP A 84 28.20 3.11 -1.46
C ASP A 84 27.72 3.54 -2.87
N PRO A 85 27.71 2.63 -3.88
CA PRO A 85 27.16 2.94 -5.19
C PRO A 85 25.67 3.25 -5.06
N LEU A 86 25.23 4.28 -5.78
CA LEU A 86 23.85 4.75 -5.75
C LEU A 86 23.08 4.02 -6.86
N PRO A 87 21.93 3.38 -6.61
CA PRO A 87 21.13 2.80 -7.68
C PRO A 87 20.61 3.89 -8.63
N GLU A 88 20.38 3.54 -9.90
CA GLU A 88 19.91 4.49 -10.93
C GLU A 88 18.58 5.15 -10.51
N HIS A 89 17.65 4.33 -10.01
CA HIS A 89 16.36 4.76 -9.47
C HIS A 89 16.38 4.94 -7.94
N ASP A 90 17.39 5.63 -7.41
CA ASP A 90 17.50 5.85 -5.96
C ASP A 90 16.30 6.62 -5.41
N GLU A 91 15.69 7.51 -6.18
CA GLU A 91 14.47 8.23 -5.78
C GLU A 91 13.31 7.30 -5.42
N LEU A 92 13.19 6.15 -6.10
CA LEU A 92 12.15 5.14 -5.84
C LEU A 92 12.54 4.22 -4.68
N HIS A 93 13.83 3.89 -4.56
CA HIS A 93 14.34 2.94 -3.58
C HIS A 93 14.86 3.59 -2.28
N SER A 94 14.89 4.92 -2.23
CA SER A 94 15.32 5.70 -1.06
C SER A 94 14.34 5.56 0.11
N MET A 95 14.79 6.01 1.28
CA MET A 95 13.94 6.15 2.46
C MET A 95 12.79 7.15 2.26
N TRP A 96 12.90 8.05 1.28
CA TRP A 96 11.86 9.01 0.89
C TRP A 96 10.88 8.49 -0.17
N GLY A 97 11.13 7.29 -0.71
CA GLY A 97 10.23 6.63 -1.64
C GLY A 97 8.96 6.10 -0.95
N PRO A 98 8.03 5.51 -1.73
CA PRO A 98 6.86 4.83 -1.19
C PRO A 98 7.25 3.78 -0.15
N ASP A 99 6.44 3.66 0.91
CA ASP A 99 6.73 2.73 2.01
C ASP A 99 6.49 1.27 1.62
N ILE A 100 7.29 0.36 2.17
CA ILE A 100 7.19 -1.08 1.93
C ILE A 100 5.98 -1.67 2.66
N PRO A 101 5.33 -2.70 2.09
CA PRO A 101 4.27 -3.38 2.79
C PRO A 101 4.81 -4.09 4.04
N PRO A 102 3.99 -4.23 5.10
CA PRO A 102 4.36 -4.99 6.28
C PRO A 102 4.79 -6.43 5.94
N PRO A 103 5.68 -7.03 6.73
CA PRO A 103 6.17 -8.38 6.48
C PRO A 103 5.00 -9.38 6.51
N GLY A 104 4.95 -10.25 5.50
CA GLY A 104 3.91 -11.28 5.35
C GLY A 104 2.66 -10.82 4.62
N VAL A 105 2.56 -9.55 4.22
CA VAL A 105 1.45 -9.03 3.41
C VAL A 105 1.86 -8.98 1.94
N SER A 106 1.24 -9.81 1.10
CA SER A 106 1.40 -9.70 -0.36
C SER A 106 0.44 -8.67 -0.95
N SER A 107 0.83 -8.02 -2.04
CA SER A 107 -0.01 -7.00 -2.71
C SER A 107 -1.38 -7.55 -3.13
N ARG A 108 -1.40 -8.81 -3.59
CA ARG A 108 -2.66 -9.49 -3.95
C ARG A 108 -3.55 -9.69 -2.72
N MET A 109 -2.98 -10.10 -1.59
CA MET A 109 -3.72 -10.26 -0.34
C MET A 109 -4.28 -8.92 0.15
N ALA A 110 -3.47 -7.85 0.16
CA ALA A 110 -3.94 -6.53 0.58
C ALA A 110 -5.12 -6.04 -0.27
N LEU A 111 -5.01 -6.16 -1.60
CA LEU A 111 -6.05 -5.74 -2.53
C LEU A 111 -7.34 -6.56 -2.36
N THR A 112 -7.23 -7.89 -2.23
CA THR A 112 -8.43 -8.73 -2.07
C THR A 112 -9.17 -8.45 -0.77
N HIS A 113 -8.45 -8.26 0.33
CA HIS A 113 -9.06 -7.94 1.62
C HIS A 113 -9.72 -6.55 1.59
N PHE A 114 -9.07 -5.56 0.97
CA PHE A 114 -9.63 -4.23 0.82
C PHE A 114 -10.92 -4.24 0.00
N LEU A 115 -10.90 -4.85 -1.18
CA LEU A 115 -12.08 -4.94 -2.05
C LEU A 115 -13.21 -5.74 -1.41
N LEU A 116 -12.89 -6.83 -0.70
CA LEU A 116 -13.87 -7.62 0.02
C LEU A 116 -14.51 -6.79 1.14
N ALA A 117 -13.71 -6.08 1.93
CA ALA A 117 -14.23 -5.25 3.02
C ALA A 117 -15.15 -4.13 2.50
N VAL A 118 -14.70 -3.38 1.48
CA VAL A 118 -15.49 -2.30 0.88
C VAL A 118 -16.75 -2.86 0.22
N GLY A 119 -16.63 -3.91 -0.59
CA GLY A 119 -17.74 -4.53 -1.29
C GLY A 119 -18.76 -5.17 -0.35
N ALA A 120 -18.31 -5.83 0.73
CA ALA A 120 -19.21 -6.38 1.74
C ALA A 120 -19.94 -5.27 2.49
N PHE A 121 -19.22 -4.22 2.91
CA PHE A 121 -19.83 -3.10 3.64
C PHE A 121 -20.89 -2.38 2.80
N THR A 122 -20.55 -1.98 1.57
CA THR A 122 -21.49 -1.28 0.69
C THR A 122 -22.62 -2.19 0.21
N GLY A 123 -22.31 -3.45 -0.11
CA GLY A 123 -23.29 -4.44 -0.54
C GLY A 123 -24.33 -4.74 0.54
N ILE A 124 -23.90 -4.95 1.79
CA ILE A 124 -24.81 -5.16 2.93
C ILE A 124 -25.68 -3.93 3.14
N PHE A 125 -25.08 -2.74 3.21
CA PHE A 125 -25.83 -1.50 3.48
C PHE A 125 -26.87 -1.22 2.39
N PHE A 126 -26.49 -1.35 1.12
CA PHE A 126 -27.40 -1.13 0.00
C PHE A 126 -28.52 -2.19 -0.05
N SER A 127 -28.20 -3.44 0.26
CA SER A 127 -29.20 -4.52 0.32
C SER A 127 -30.20 -4.29 1.46
N ILE A 128 -29.73 -3.86 2.63
CA ILE A 128 -30.60 -3.52 3.76
C ILE A 128 -31.52 -2.36 3.40
N LYS A 129 -30.96 -1.29 2.84
CA LYS A 129 -31.74 -0.11 2.44
C LYS A 129 -32.80 -0.44 1.39
N SER A 130 -32.45 -1.26 0.41
CA SER A 130 -33.31 -1.49 -0.76
C SER A 130 -34.37 -2.57 -0.55
N PHE A 131 -34.08 -3.61 0.25
CA PHE A 131 -34.95 -4.77 0.37
C PHE A 131 -35.48 -5.04 1.78
N LEU A 132 -34.73 -4.66 2.82
CA LEU A 132 -35.08 -4.99 4.21
C LEU A 132 -35.67 -3.81 4.99
N THR A 133 -35.57 -2.60 4.45
CA THR A 133 -36.10 -1.40 5.12
C THR A 133 -37.59 -1.31 4.84
N PRO A 134 -38.46 -1.45 5.87
CA PRO A 134 -39.89 -1.31 5.67
C PRO A 134 -40.24 0.13 5.29
N GLU A 135 -41.32 0.28 4.55
CA GLU A 135 -41.87 1.61 4.27
C GLU A 135 -42.26 2.28 5.60
N PRO A 136 -41.95 3.57 5.80
CA PRO A 136 -42.38 4.27 7.00
C PRO A 136 -43.91 4.20 7.13
N HIS A 137 -44.38 3.74 8.28
CA HIS A 137 -45.81 3.67 8.62
C HIS A 137 -46.45 5.06 8.86
N PHE A 138 -45.70 6.13 8.61
CA PHE A 138 -46.14 7.51 8.79
C PHE A 138 -46.00 8.26 7.47
N ILE A 139 -47.00 9.08 7.19
CA ILE A 139 -46.95 10.04 6.10
C ILE A 139 -45.87 11.07 6.45
N ARG A 140 -45.11 11.51 5.45
CA ARG A 140 -44.12 12.59 5.65
C ARG A 140 -44.85 13.85 6.12
N ARG A 141 -44.15 14.69 6.90
CA ARG A 141 -44.72 15.96 7.37
C ARG A 141 -45.14 16.80 6.18
N THR A 142 -46.43 17.11 6.10
CA THR A 142 -46.99 18.09 5.18
C THR A 142 -47.01 19.45 5.89
N TYR A 143 -46.86 20.50 5.10
CA TYR A 143 -46.71 21.86 5.57
C TYR A 143 -47.71 22.76 4.84
N PRO A 144 -48.41 23.68 5.54
CA PRO A 144 -49.37 24.57 4.92
C PRO A 144 -48.68 25.55 3.96
N HIS A 145 -49.46 26.29 3.17
CA HIS A 145 -48.93 27.22 2.16
C HIS A 145 -47.96 26.53 1.19
N ASP A 146 -48.38 25.36 0.71
CA ASP A 146 -47.73 24.64 -0.37
C ASP A 146 -46.27 24.22 -0.07
N GLY A 147 -45.98 23.92 1.20
CA GLY A 147 -44.64 23.59 1.66
C GLY A 147 -43.84 24.76 2.22
N LEU A 148 -44.49 25.82 2.73
CA LEU A 148 -43.84 27.05 3.24
C LEU A 148 -42.96 27.74 2.18
N VAL A 149 -43.41 27.78 0.92
CA VAL A 149 -42.61 28.31 -0.21
C VAL A 149 -42.13 29.74 0.05
N THR A 150 -43.04 30.61 0.52
CA THR A 150 -42.74 32.01 0.82
C THR A 150 -41.75 32.15 1.99
N GLU A 151 -41.92 31.36 3.04
CA GLU A 151 -41.10 31.43 4.27
C GLU A 151 -39.70 30.84 4.08
N LEU A 152 -39.56 29.84 3.19
CA LEU A 152 -38.28 29.22 2.86
C LEU A 152 -37.53 29.95 1.72
N GLY A 153 -38.05 31.09 1.25
CA GLY A 153 -37.44 31.89 0.19
C GLY A 153 -37.51 31.25 -1.20
N GLY A 154 -38.47 30.35 -1.41
CA GLY A 154 -38.74 29.73 -2.70
C GLY A 154 -39.47 30.68 -3.64
N LEU A 155 -39.06 30.70 -4.91
CA LEU A 155 -39.82 31.37 -5.96
C LEU A 155 -40.96 30.45 -6.40
N THR A 156 -42.18 30.99 -6.55
CA THR A 156 -43.38 30.23 -6.94
C THR A 156 -43.21 29.51 -8.27
N GLU A 157 -42.37 30.03 -9.16
CA GLU A 157 -42.08 29.48 -10.49
C GLU A 157 -41.15 28.25 -10.47
N ASN A 158 -40.30 28.10 -9.44
CA ASN A 158 -39.29 27.03 -9.36
C ASN A 158 -39.73 25.82 -8.53
N LYS A 159 -41.04 25.64 -8.41
CA LYS A 159 -41.59 24.63 -7.51
C LYS A 159 -41.41 23.22 -8.08
N ALA A 160 -40.61 22.40 -7.39
CA ALA A 160 -40.22 21.07 -7.87
C ALA A 160 -41.28 19.97 -7.65
N ARG A 161 -42.32 20.23 -6.85
CA ARG A 161 -43.41 19.28 -6.57
C ARG A 161 -44.75 20.02 -6.62
N ILE A 162 -45.55 19.72 -7.66
CA ILE A 162 -46.96 20.11 -7.74
C ILE A 162 -47.71 18.90 -7.19
N GLU A 163 -48.20 18.99 -5.95
CA GLU A 163 -49.10 17.96 -5.42
C GLU A 163 -50.49 18.31 -5.92
N GLU A 164 -50.99 17.61 -6.95
CA GLU A 164 -52.40 17.68 -7.32
C GLU A 164 -53.19 17.04 -6.19
N GLU A 165 -53.96 17.86 -5.47
CA GLU A 165 -54.87 17.48 -4.40
C GLU A 165 -55.96 16.56 -4.99
N SER A 166 -55.78 15.25 -4.89
CA SER A 166 -56.83 14.29 -5.23
C SER A 166 -57.87 14.28 -4.11
N GLU A 167 -58.91 15.10 -4.27
CA GLU A 167 -60.17 14.97 -3.56
C GLU A 167 -60.91 13.73 -4.10
N ASP A 168 -60.86 12.61 -3.38
CA ASP A 168 -61.84 11.51 -3.42
C ASP A 168 -61.83 10.74 -2.09
#